data_AF-A0A973G2E6-F1
#
_entry.id   AF-A0A973G2E6-F1
#
_cell.length_a   1.000
_cell.length_b   1.000
_cell.length_c   1.000
_cell.angle_alpha   90.00
_cell.angle_beta   90.00
_cell.angle_gamma   90.00
#
_symmetry.space_group_name_H-M   'P 1'
#
loop_
_entity.id
_entity.type
_entity.pdbx_description
1 polymer ?
#
loop_
_entity_poly.entity_id
_entity_poly.type
_entity_poly.pdbx_seq_one_letter_code
_entity_poly.pdbx_strand_id
1 'polypeptide(L)' 'MFRKINRSENYVIIPLDLYNLLKMIVLKDINELHDKIIVSTAKYLNVSLITKDTFLQNLTHIKTVW' A
#
# COMPACT_ATOMS: atom_id res chain seq x y z
N MET A 1 21.21 6.03 2.09
CA MET A 1 19.88 6.07 1.44
C MET A 1 18.76 6.20 2.46
N PHE A 2 18.54 5.20 3.32
CA PHE A 2 17.49 5.22 4.37
C PHE A 2 17.47 6.46 5.28
N ARG A 3 18.65 6.98 5.66
CA ARG A 3 18.75 8.22 6.47
C ARG A 3 18.20 9.47 5.78
N LYS A 4 18.29 9.53 4.44
CA LYS A 4 17.70 10.62 3.64
C LYS A 4 16.18 10.43 3.53
N ILE A 5 15.72 9.17 3.53
CA ILE A 5 14.31 8.81 3.53
C ILE A 5 13.64 9.21 4.84
N ASN A 6 14.22 8.79 5.96
CA ASN A 6 13.66 9.08 7.29
C ASN A 6 13.66 10.57 7.68
N ARG A 7 14.30 11.45 6.90
CA ARG A 7 14.40 12.90 7.18
C ARG A 7 13.71 13.77 6.12
N SER A 8 13.08 13.16 5.13
CA SER A 8 12.39 13.90 4.07
C SER A 8 11.06 14.44 4.57
N GLU A 9 10.75 15.69 4.23
CA GLU A 9 9.42 16.28 4.44
C GLU A 9 8.45 15.96 3.29
N ASN A 10 8.95 15.41 2.19
CA ASN A 10 8.15 15.13 0.98
C ASN A 10 7.33 13.84 1.05
N TYR A 11 7.54 13.00 2.08
CA TYR A 11 6.79 11.76 2.26
C TYR A 11 6.78 11.34 3.72
N VAL A 12 5.74 10.61 4.09
CA VAL A 12 5.56 10.01 5.41
C VAL A 12 5.82 8.51 5.31
N ILE A 13 6.59 7.99 6.26
CA ILE A 13 6.81 6.54 6.39
C ILE A 13 5.70 5.98 7.26
N ILE A 14 4.92 5.07 6.70
CA ILE A 14 3.87 4.36 7.44
C ILE A 14 4.46 3.06 7.96
N PRO A 15 4.51 2.83 9.29
CA PRO A 15 5.02 1.59 9.84
C PRO A 15 4.05 0.43 9.57
N LEU A 16 4.60 -0.75 9.33
CA LEU A 16 3.83 -1.99 9.31
C LEU A 16 3.59 -2.42 10.76
N ASP A 17 2.37 -2.28 11.23
CA ASP A 17 1.93 -2.70 12.55
C ASP A 17 0.90 -3.84 12.47
N LEU A 18 0.55 -4.40 13.63
CA LEU A 18 -0.41 -5.49 13.71
C LEU A 18 -1.78 -5.11 13.13
N TYR A 19 -2.17 -3.84 13.26
CA TYR A 19 -3.46 -3.37 12.78
C TYR A 19 -3.53 -3.35 11.25
N ASN A 20 -2.47 -2.89 10.58
CA ASN A 20 -2.30 -2.97 9.13
C ASN A 20 -2.23 -4.43 8.64
N LEU A 21 -1.56 -5.31 9.39
CA LEU A 21 -1.46 -6.74 9.08
C LEU A 21 -2.82 -7.44 9.11
N LEU A 22 -3.65 -7.19 10.13
CA LEU A 22 -4.98 -7.81 10.24
C LEU A 22 -5.90 -7.42 9.07
N LYS A 23 -5.75 -6.21 8.53
CA LYS A 23 -6.51 -5.75 7.36
C LYS A 23 -6.10 -6.42 6.05
N MET A 24 -4.91 -7.03 5.98
CA MET A 24 -4.49 -7.76 4.78
C MET A 24 -5.22 -9.10 4.63
N ILE A 25 -5.74 -9.67 5.73
CA ILE A 25 -6.39 -10.99 5.74
C ILE A 25 -7.64 -11.00 4.85
N VAL A 26 -8.30 -9.85 4.67
CA VAL A 26 -9.50 -9.74 3.83
C VAL A 26 -9.19 -9.61 2.34
N LEU A 27 -7.93 -9.34 1.95
CA LEU A 27 -7.50 -9.20 0.56
C LEU A 27 -7.13 -10.58 -0.02
N LYS A 28 -8.13 -11.28 -0.55
CA LYS A 28 -7.98 -12.65 -1.09
C LYS A 28 -7.58 -12.70 -2.55
N ASP A 29 -7.82 -11.63 -3.29
CA ASP A 29 -7.58 -11.49 -4.73
C ASP A 29 -6.14 -11.08 -5.06
N ILE A 30 -5.36 -10.69 -4.06
CA ILE A 30 -3.93 -10.39 -4.17
C ILE A 30 -3.16 -11.62 -3.68
N ASN A 31 -2.17 -12.10 -4.42
CA ASN A 31 -1.36 -13.26 -4.01
C ASN A 31 -0.11 -12.84 -3.25
N GLU A 32 0.58 -11.83 -3.78
CA GLU A 32 1.87 -11.37 -3.26
C GLU A 32 1.74 -10.62 -1.93
N LEU A 33 2.57 -10.99 -0.96
CA LEU A 33 2.52 -10.41 0.39
C LEU A 33 2.81 -8.91 0.39
N HIS A 34 3.79 -8.47 -0.40
CA HIS A 34 4.19 -7.08 -0.47
C HIS A 34 3.08 -6.21 -1.06
N ASP A 35 2.39 -6.68 -2.10
CA ASP A 35 1.23 -5.98 -2.67
C ASP A 35 0.07 -5.92 -1.69
N LYS A 36 -0.17 -6.98 -0.92
CA LYS A 36 -1.18 -6.94 0.17
C LYS A 36 -0.87 -5.86 1.19
N ILE A 37 0.40 -5.73 1.60
CA ILE A 37 0.82 -4.67 2.53
C ILE A 37 0.49 -3.30 1.94
N ILE A 38 0.93 -3.05 0.71
CA ILE A 38 0.75 -1.76 0.02
C ILE A 38 -0.73 -1.42 -0.14
N VAL A 39 -1.53 -2.35 -0.68
CA VAL A 39 -2.98 -2.13 -0.90
C VAL A 39 -3.74 -1.98 0.41
N SER A 40 -3.43 -2.80 1.43
CA SER A 40 -4.06 -2.70 2.75
C SER A 40 -3.79 -1.33 3.39
N THR A 41 -2.55 -0.85 3.33
CA THR A 41 -2.17 0.47 3.84
C THR A 41 -2.90 1.59 3.08
N ALA A 42 -2.94 1.53 1.75
CA ALA A 42 -3.62 2.55 0.94
C ALA A 42 -5.13 2.60 1.21
N LYS A 43 -5.79 1.43 1.32
CA LYS A 43 -7.21 1.35 1.71
C LYS A 43 -7.46 1.89 3.11
N TYR A 44 -6.57 1.57 4.07
CA TYR A 44 -6.71 2.07 5.43
C TYR A 44 -6.64 3.60 5.49
N LEU A 45 -5.69 4.19 4.76
CA LEU A 45 -5.50 5.63 4.70
C LEU A 45 -6.51 6.32 3.76
N ASN A 46 -7.33 5.56 3.03
CA ASN A 46 -8.27 6.04 2.02
C ASN A 46 -7.59 6.91 0.94
N VAL A 47 -6.43 6.46 0.45
CA VAL A 47 -5.65 7.14 -0.59
C VAL A 47 -5.54 6.29 -1.85
N SER A 48 -5.27 6.94 -2.99
CA SER A 48 -4.97 6.24 -4.25
C SER A 48 -3.54 5.69 -4.27
N LEU A 49 -3.34 4.57 -4.95
CA LEU A 49 -2.02 3.98 -5.15
C LEU A 49 -1.38 4.50 -6.44
N ILE A 50 -0.13 4.96 -6.37
CA ILE A 50 0.68 5.28 -7.56
C ILE A 50 1.40 3.99 -7.98
N THR A 51 1.10 3.44 -9.17
CA THR A 51 1.72 2.16 -9.57
C THR A 51 1.82 1.88 -11.08
N LYS A 52 3.04 1.48 -11.51
CA LYS A 52 3.34 0.43 -12.51
C LYS A 52 2.24 -0.50 -12.97
N ASP A 53 1.71 -1.14 -11.94
CA ASP A 53 1.35 -2.53 -12.01
C ASP A 53 -0.07 -2.68 -12.54
N THR A 54 -0.21 -3.30 -13.70
CA THR A 54 -1.49 -3.48 -14.36
C THR A 54 -2.41 -4.41 -13.58
N PHE A 55 -1.88 -5.36 -12.79
CA PHE A 55 -2.70 -6.18 -11.91
C PHE A 55 -3.36 -5.29 -10.83
N LEU A 56 -2.59 -4.44 -10.17
CA LEU A 56 -3.11 -3.52 -9.14
C LEU A 56 -4.03 -2.45 -9.72
N GLN A 57 -3.75 -1.97 -10.93
CA GLN A 57 -4.63 -1.01 -11.63
C GLN A 57 -6.02 -1.57 -11.92
N ASN A 58 -6.14 -2.88 -12.12
CA ASN A 58 -7.41 -3.55 -12.44
C ASN A 58 -8.22 -3.96 -11.19
N LEU A 59 -7.72 -3.75 -9.98
CA LEU A 59 -8.46 -4.05 -8.75
C LEU A 59 -9.63 -3.08 -8.57
N THR A 60 -10.84 -3.61 -8.39
CA THR A 60 -12.07 -2.79 -8.28
C THR A 60 -12.21 -2.05 -6.95
N HIS A 61 -11.44 -2.45 -5.95
CA HIS A 61 -11.62 -2.02 -4.56
C HIS A 61 -10.56 -1.00 -4.09
N ILE A 62 -9.70 -0.52 -5.00
CA ILE A 62 -8.69 0.51 -4.75
C ILE A 62 -8.55 1.41 -5.97
N LYS A 63 -8.39 2.72 -5.75
CA LYS A 63 -8.11 3.67 -6.83
C LYS A 63 -6.62 3.68 -7.12
N THR A 64 -6.25 3.68 -8.39
CA THR A 64 -4.86 3.78 -8.82
C THR A 64 -4.66 4.99 -9.73
N VAL A 65 -3.43 5.51 -9.75
CA VAL A 65 -2.98 6.55 -10.68
C VAL A 65 -1.61 6.12 -11.25
N TRP A 66 -1.36 6.45 -12.52
CA TRP A 66 -0.13 6.12 -13.22
C TRP A 66 0.38 7.29 -14.05
#